data_AF-A0A956RK48-F1
#
_entry.id   AF-A0A956RK48-F1
#
_cell.length_a   1.000
_cell.length_b   1.000
_cell.length_c   1.000
_cell.angle_alpha   90.00
_cell.angle_beta   90.00
_cell.angle_gamma   90.00
#
_symmetry.space_group_name_H-M   'P 1'
#
loop_
_entity.id
_entity.type
_entity.pdbx_description
1 polymer ?
#
loop_
_entity_poly.entity_id
_entity_poly.type
_entity_poly.pdbx_seq_one_letter_code
_entity_poly.pdbx_strand_id
1 'polypeptide(L)'
;MTAPDPPTRLYDALCELDVQPADVRGDPSGKTWLPDELRALVEADERCQKVLAEWIDEELEFFDSVKLRPDALFTDRVVKATEPEQIAGAGLEPARRGLVLAAAYALAAGLAILFLRQLVTETSLLRRLAEQLRGLLGG
;
A
#
# COMPACT_ATOMS: atom_id res chain seq x y z
N MET A 1 -10.36 19.37 -34.36
CA MET A 1 -10.13 19.65 -32.94
C MET A 1 -9.97 21.16 -32.82
N THR A 2 -10.96 21.85 -32.28
CA THR A 2 -10.91 23.31 -32.09
C THR A 2 -9.92 23.59 -30.97
N ALA A 3 -8.99 24.53 -31.17
CA ALA A 3 -8.08 24.94 -30.12
C ALA A 3 -8.90 25.42 -28.90
N PRO A 4 -8.54 25.02 -27.67
CA PRO A 4 -9.23 25.47 -26.47
C PRO A 4 -9.20 27.00 -26.39
N ASP A 5 -10.28 27.57 -25.85
CA ASP A 5 -10.41 29.00 -25.68
C ASP A 5 -9.34 29.53 -24.70
N PRO A 6 -8.94 30.81 -24.82
CA PRO A 6 -7.83 31.36 -24.04
C PRO A 6 -7.97 31.17 -22.51
N PRO A 7 -9.14 31.40 -21.88
CA PRO A 7 -9.32 31.18 -20.45
C PRO A 7 -9.10 29.73 -20.02
N THR A 8 -9.63 28.76 -20.77
CA THR A 8 -9.43 27.33 -20.48
C THR A 8 -7.95 26.95 -20.58
N ARG A 9 -7.26 27.46 -21.61
CA ARG A 9 -5.81 27.24 -21.75
C ARG A 9 -5.00 27.80 -20.59
N LEU A 10 -5.39 28.97 -20.07
CA LEU A 10 -4.74 29.56 -18.91
C LEU A 10 -4.95 28.69 -17.67
N TYR A 11 -6.20 28.30 -17.41
CA TYR A 11 -6.56 27.50 -16.23
C TYR A 11 -5.80 26.17 -16.21
N ASP A 12 -5.81 25.43 -17.34
CA ASP A 12 -5.08 24.16 -17.45
C ASP A 12 -3.58 24.36 -17.16
N ALA A 13 -2.98 25.43 -17.69
CA ALA A 13 -1.58 25.73 -17.46
C ALA A 13 -1.27 26.17 -16.01
N LEU A 14 -2.20 26.86 -15.35
CA LEU A 14 -2.08 27.22 -13.93
C LEU A 14 -2.14 25.98 -13.03
N CYS A 15 -3.01 25.01 -13.34
CA CYS A 15 -3.09 23.75 -12.58
C CYS A 15 -1.83 22.87 -12.71
N GLU A 16 -1.07 22.99 -13.80
CA GLU A 16 0.19 22.27 -13.99
C GLU A 16 1.40 22.99 -13.34
N LEU A 17 1.23 24.26 -12.95
CA LEU A 17 2.31 25.08 -12.43
C LEU A 17 2.58 24.78 -10.94
N ASP A 18 3.79 24.33 -10.63
CA ASP A 18 4.25 24.16 -9.24
C ASP A 18 4.75 25.50 -8.67
N VAL A 19 3.82 26.30 -8.15
CA VAL A 19 4.11 27.60 -7.52
C VAL A 19 3.98 27.51 -5.99
N GLN A 20 4.92 28.13 -5.27
CA GLN A 20 4.86 28.13 -3.82
C GLN A 20 3.77 29.10 -3.32
N PRO A 21 3.02 28.74 -2.25
CA PRO A 21 2.01 29.61 -1.63
C PRO A 21 2.53 30.99 -1.25
N ALA A 22 3.81 31.07 -0.86
CA ALA A 22 4.44 32.31 -0.44
C ALA A 22 4.58 33.29 -1.61
N ASP A 23 4.85 32.78 -2.82
CA ASP A 23 5.02 33.60 -4.02
C ASP A 23 3.67 34.14 -4.50
N VAL A 24 2.62 33.31 -4.46
CA VAL A 24 1.24 33.73 -4.79
C VAL A 24 0.74 34.80 -3.79
N ARG A 25 0.98 34.62 -2.49
CA ARG A 25 0.62 35.63 -1.47
C ARG A 25 1.40 36.94 -1.62
N GLY A 26 2.68 36.84 -1.98
CA GLY A 26 3.56 38.00 -2.14
C GLY A 26 3.27 38.81 -3.41
N ASP A 27 2.86 38.14 -4.48
CA ASP A 27 2.50 38.76 -5.76
C ASP A 27 1.24 38.10 -6.35
N PRO A 28 0.04 38.51 -5.92
CA PRO A 28 -1.21 38.00 -6.47
C PRO A 28 -1.48 38.47 -7.91
N SER A 29 -0.59 39.27 -8.50
CA SER A 29 -0.71 39.66 -9.92
C SER A 29 0.05 38.73 -10.87
N GLY A 30 0.83 37.78 -10.34
CA GLY A 30 1.60 36.85 -11.16
C GLY A 30 2.76 37.47 -11.94
N LYS A 31 3.20 38.68 -11.60
CA LYS A 31 4.27 39.34 -12.34
C LYS A 31 5.62 38.64 -12.20
N THR A 32 5.90 38.07 -11.02
CA THR A 32 7.20 37.45 -10.73
C THR A 32 7.24 35.95 -10.95
N TRP A 33 6.11 35.25 -10.74
CA TRP A 33 6.06 33.79 -10.78
C TRP A 33 5.33 33.23 -12.02
N LEU A 34 4.49 34.02 -12.69
CA LEU A 34 3.79 33.56 -13.89
C LEU A 34 4.75 33.61 -15.09
N PRO A 35 4.87 32.52 -15.87
CA PRO A 35 5.64 32.51 -17.11
C PRO A 35 5.19 33.62 -18.09
N ASP A 36 6.15 34.18 -18.83
CA ASP A 36 5.89 35.34 -19.72
C ASP A 36 4.78 35.07 -20.74
N GLU A 37 4.68 33.84 -21.25
CA GLU A 37 3.65 33.44 -22.23
C GLU A 37 2.23 33.51 -21.65
N LEU A 38 2.05 33.07 -20.39
CA LEU A 38 0.77 33.12 -19.70
C LEU A 38 0.45 34.54 -19.25
N ARG A 39 1.47 35.33 -18.86
CA ARG A 39 1.29 36.74 -18.51
C ARG A 39 0.79 37.55 -19.70
N ALA A 40 1.36 37.34 -20.89
CA ALA A 40 0.89 37.98 -22.11
C ALA A 40 -0.57 37.61 -22.43
N LEU A 41 -0.98 36.36 -22.12
CA LEU A 41 -2.36 35.90 -22.32
C LEU A 41 -3.34 36.57 -21.35
N VAL A 42 -2.93 36.77 -20.09
CA VAL A 42 -3.69 37.50 -19.06
C VAL A 42 -3.79 39.00 -19.40
N GLU A 43 -2.71 39.60 -19.90
CA GLU A 43 -2.71 41.01 -20.30
C GLU A 43 -3.60 41.25 -21.54
N ALA A 44 -3.73 40.26 -22.42
CA ALA A 44 -4.47 40.38 -23.67
C ALA A 44 -5.99 40.14 -23.56
N ASP A 45 -6.48 39.43 -22.54
CA ASP A 45 -7.91 39.08 -22.40
C ASP A 45 -8.39 39.28 -20.95
N GLU A 46 -9.36 40.17 -20.74
CA GLU A 46 -9.96 40.45 -19.42
C GLU A 46 -10.58 39.20 -18.78
N ARG A 47 -11.05 38.24 -19.58
CA ARG A 47 -11.59 36.96 -19.05
C ARG A 47 -10.49 36.12 -18.42
N CYS A 48 -9.26 36.19 -18.96
CA CYS A 48 -8.11 35.51 -18.41
C CYS A 48 -7.66 36.14 -17.08
N GLN A 49 -7.82 37.46 -16.92
CA GLN A 49 -7.59 38.15 -15.63
C GLN A 49 -8.55 37.65 -14.55
N LYS A 50 -9.82 37.45 -14.92
CA LYS A 50 -10.83 36.91 -14.00
C LYS A 50 -10.49 35.47 -13.58
N VAL A 51 -10.09 34.62 -14.53
CA VAL A 51 -9.66 33.24 -14.22
C VAL A 51 -8.45 33.22 -13.31
N LEU A 52 -7.45 34.07 -13.55
CA LEU A 52 -6.28 34.16 -12.67
C LEU A 52 -6.69 34.58 -11.25
N ALA A 53 -7.58 35.57 -11.09
CA ALA A 53 -8.05 36.00 -9.79
C ALA A 53 -8.82 34.90 -9.05
N GLU A 54 -9.72 34.20 -9.74
CA GLU A 54 -10.49 33.07 -9.17
C GLU A 54 -9.55 31.94 -8.74
N TRP A 55 -8.57 31.58 -9.57
CA TRP A 55 -7.58 30.56 -9.23
C TRP A 55 -6.74 30.94 -7.99
N ILE A 56 -6.30 32.20 -7.90
CA ILE A 56 -5.54 32.68 -6.75
C ILE A 56 -6.36 32.62 -5.46
N ASP A 57 -7.63 33.03 -5.50
CA ASP A 57 -8.51 32.99 -4.33
C ASP A 57 -8.70 31.54 -3.84
N GLU A 58 -8.96 30.61 -4.76
CA GLU A 58 -9.09 29.18 -4.46
C GLU A 58 -7.81 28.59 -3.86
N GLU A 59 -6.66 28.91 -4.45
CA GLU A 59 -5.36 28.39 -4.02
C GLU A 59 -4.99 28.91 -2.63
N LEU A 60 -5.27 30.18 -2.34
CA LEU A 60 -5.05 30.78 -1.02
C LEU A 60 -5.98 30.20 0.05
N GLU A 61 -7.26 29.97 -0.29
CA GLU A 61 -8.21 29.30 0.60
C GLU A 61 -7.75 27.87 0.91
N PHE A 62 -7.29 27.14 -0.11
CA PHE A 62 -6.74 25.80 0.07
C PHE A 62 -5.55 25.80 1.03
N PHE A 63 -4.57 26.70 0.83
CA PHE A 63 -3.40 26.76 1.70
C PHE A 63 -3.70 27.19 3.14
N ASP A 64 -4.67 28.08 3.35
CA ASP A 64 -5.08 28.46 4.70
C ASP A 64 -5.86 27.35 5.41
N SER A 65 -6.60 26.51 4.67
CA SER A 65 -7.27 25.33 5.21
C SER A 65 -6.29 24.22 5.62
N VAL A 66 -5.12 24.14 4.98
CA VAL A 66 -4.07 23.12 5.23
C VAL A 66 -3.13 23.48 6.39
N LYS A 67 -3.52 24.40 7.29
CA LYS A 67 -2.89 24.52 8.62
C LYS A 67 -3.22 23.29 9.48
N LEU A 68 -2.81 22.10 9.03
CA LEU A 68 -2.80 20.89 9.83
C LEU A 68 -1.88 21.15 11.01
N ARG A 69 -2.47 21.09 12.19
CA ARG A 69 -1.75 21.09 13.45
C ARG A 69 -0.74 19.94 13.39
N PRO A 70 0.57 20.19 13.59
CA PRO A 70 1.54 19.12 13.60
C PRO A 70 1.17 18.14 14.71
N ASP A 71 0.79 16.93 14.32
CA ASP A 71 0.50 15.86 15.28
C ASP A 71 1.83 15.38 15.85
N ALA A 72 2.09 15.75 17.10
CA ALA A 72 3.32 15.41 17.80
C ALA A 72 3.57 13.89 17.90
N LEU A 73 2.52 13.08 17.75
CA LEU A 73 2.59 11.62 17.78
C LEU A 73 2.66 10.99 16.39
N PHE A 74 2.63 11.78 15.30
CA PHE A 74 2.71 11.27 13.94
C PHE A 74 3.98 10.42 13.74
N THR A 75 5.13 10.95 14.13
CA THR A 75 6.42 10.25 14.02
C THR A 75 6.42 8.95 14.83
N ASP A 76 5.88 8.95 16.05
CA ASP A 76 5.78 7.73 16.89
C ASP A 76 4.87 6.68 16.25
N ARG A 77 3.72 7.08 15.70
CA ARG A 77 2.80 6.16 15.00
C ARG A 77 3.41 5.59 13.73
N VAL A 78 4.11 6.40 12.93
CA VAL A 78 4.79 5.94 11.71
C VAL A 78 5.91 4.98 12.07
N VAL A 79 6.75 5.30 13.06
CA VAL A 79 7.83 4.40 13.49
C VAL A 79 7.27 3.06 13.93
N LYS A 80 6.24 3.04 14.78
CA LYS A 80 5.59 1.79 15.21
C LYS A 80 4.95 1.01 14.06
N ALA A 81 4.34 1.70 13.10
CA ALA A 81 3.74 1.05 11.93
C ALA A 81 4.78 0.51 10.94
N THR A 82 6.01 1.03 10.96
CA THR A 82 7.11 0.61 10.08
C THR A 82 8.09 -0.33 10.78
N GLU A 83 7.87 -0.66 12.06
CA GLU A 83 8.65 -1.69 12.73
C GLU A 83 8.47 -3.01 11.95
N PRO A 84 9.56 -3.62 11.46
CA PRO A 84 9.45 -4.86 10.73
C PRO A 84 8.80 -5.89 11.63
N GLU A 85 7.67 -6.44 11.17
CA GLU A 85 6.95 -7.49 11.86
C GLU A 85 7.95 -8.59 12.21
N GLN A 86 8.24 -8.77 13.50
CA GLN A 86 9.25 -9.71 13.95
C GLN A 86 8.72 -11.12 13.68
N ILE A 87 9.08 -11.68 12.52
CA ILE A 87 8.80 -13.07 12.18
C ILE A 87 9.43 -13.93 13.27
N ALA A 88 8.64 -14.80 13.90
CA ALA A 88 9.11 -15.68 14.96
C ALA A 88 10.39 -16.42 14.51
N GLY A 89 11.50 -16.18 15.23
CA GLY A 89 12.81 -16.75 14.90
C GLY A 89 13.75 -15.85 14.11
N ALA A 90 13.37 -14.62 13.73
CA ALA A 90 14.18 -13.66 12.98
C ALA A 90 15.50 -13.24 13.68
N GLY A 91 15.63 -13.45 14.99
CA GLY A 91 16.86 -13.24 15.76
C GLY A 91 17.75 -14.49 15.97
N LEU A 92 17.33 -15.67 15.50
CA LEU A 92 18.13 -16.90 15.66
C LEU A 92 19.20 -17.01 14.58
N GLU A 93 20.37 -17.53 14.94
CA GLU A 93 21.44 -17.83 14.01
C GLU A 93 21.01 -18.93 13.01
N PRO A 94 21.41 -18.87 11.71
CA PRO A 94 20.91 -19.76 10.67
C PRO A 94 21.04 -21.26 11.00
N ALA A 95 22.16 -21.65 11.63
CA ALA A 95 22.38 -23.04 12.06
C ALA A 95 21.36 -23.50 13.10
N ARG A 96 20.99 -22.64 14.06
CA ARG A 96 19.98 -22.95 15.08
C ARG A 96 18.59 -23.05 14.47
N ARG A 97 18.25 -22.18 13.51
CA ARG A 97 16.98 -22.30 12.76
C ARG A 97 16.91 -23.63 12.02
N GLY A 98 17.99 -24.03 11.36
CA GLY A 98 18.10 -25.30 10.67
C GLY A 98 17.88 -26.50 11.59
N LEU A 99 18.46 -26.49 12.79
CA LEU A 99 18.27 -27.54 13.78
C LEU A 99 16.82 -27.64 14.28
N VAL A 100 16.19 -26.51 14.58
CA VAL A 100 14.79 -26.48 15.03
C VAL A 100 13.86 -27.02 13.94
N LEU A 101 14.06 -26.58 12.69
CA LEU A 101 13.30 -27.08 11.55
C LEU A 101 13.52 -28.59 11.34
N ALA A 102 14.77 -29.05 11.34
CA ALA A 102 15.10 -30.45 11.17
C ALA A 102 14.46 -31.32 12.26
N ALA A 103 14.50 -30.88 13.53
CA ALA A 103 13.85 -31.58 14.63
C ALA A 103 12.32 -31.64 14.47
N ALA A 104 11.69 -30.52 14.07
CA ALA A 104 10.27 -30.48 13.81
C ALA A 104 9.85 -31.43 12.67
N TYR A 105 10.60 -31.45 11.56
CA TYR A 105 10.36 -32.37 10.45
C TYR A 105 10.57 -33.83 10.83
N ALA A 106 11.63 -34.14 11.59
CA ALA A 106 11.90 -35.49 12.06
C ALA A 106 10.76 -36.00 12.97
N LEU A 107 10.27 -35.15 13.86
CA LEU A 107 9.15 -35.47 14.75
C LEU A 107 7.86 -35.70 13.94
N ALA A 108 7.54 -34.79 13.01
CA ALA A 108 6.37 -34.92 12.14
C ALA A 108 6.41 -36.20 11.29
N ALA A 109 7.57 -36.51 10.69
CA ALA A 109 7.76 -37.74 9.92
C ALA A 109 7.62 -38.99 10.80
N GLY A 110 8.17 -38.96 12.02
CA GLY A 110 8.01 -40.04 12.99
C GLY A 110 6.56 -40.30 13.35
N LEU A 111 5.79 -39.25 13.65
CA LEU A 111 4.35 -39.36 13.91
C LEU A 111 3.60 -39.90 12.70
N ALA A 112 3.89 -39.41 11.49
CA ALA A 112 3.25 -39.89 10.27
C ALA A 112 3.48 -41.39 10.05
N ILE A 113 4.70 -41.89 10.31
CA ILE A 113 5.02 -43.32 10.23
C ILE A 113 4.24 -44.12 11.27
N LEU A 114 4.13 -43.61 12.50
CA LEU A 114 3.34 -44.27 13.56
C LEU A 114 1.86 -44.38 13.17
N PHE A 115 1.26 -43.30 12.68
CA PHE A 115 -0.12 -43.30 12.20
C PHE A 115 -0.31 -44.25 11.02
N LEU A 116 0.61 -44.25 10.05
CA LEU A 116 0.55 -45.15 8.90
C LEU A 116 0.63 -46.61 9.34
N ARG A 117 1.54 -46.93 10.27
CA ARG A 117 1.67 -48.26 10.84
C ARG A 117 0.40 -48.71 11.55
N GLN A 118 -0.22 -47.82 12.34
CA GLN A 118 -1.47 -48.12 13.03
C GLN A 118 -2.59 -48.45 12.03
N LEU A 119 -2.76 -47.61 10.99
CA LEU A 119 -3.79 -47.81 9.96
C LEU A 119 -3.62 -49.14 9.19
N VAL A 120 -2.38 -49.47 8.83
CA VAL A 120 -2.07 -50.75 8.15
C VAL A 120 -2.34 -51.95 9.07
N THR A 121 -2.05 -51.82 10.36
CA THR A 121 -2.30 -52.89 11.32
C THR A 121 -3.80 -53.15 11.47
N GLU A 122 -4.61 -52.10 11.68
CA GLU A 122 -6.07 -52.21 11.82
C GLU A 122 -6.73 -52.81 10.57
N THR A 123 -6.34 -52.35 9.38
CA THR A 123 -6.87 -52.89 8.12
C THR A 123 -6.48 -54.36 7.90
N SER A 124 -5.27 -54.76 8.27
CA SER A 124 -4.84 -56.16 8.18
C SER A 124 -5.59 -57.09 9.13
N LEU A 125 -5.94 -56.62 10.34
CA LEU A 125 -6.72 -57.38 11.31
C LEU A 125 -8.17 -57.57 10.85
N LEU A 126 -8.81 -56.50 10.36
CA LEU A 126 -10.16 -56.57 9.81
C LEU A 126 -10.24 -57.53 8.62
N ARG A 127 -9.24 -57.50 7.73
CA ARG A 127 -9.17 -58.41 6.59
C ARG A 127 -9.04 -59.88 7.01
N ARG A 128 -8.19 -60.18 8.00
CA ARG A 128 -8.02 -61.54 8.53
C ARG A 128 -9.29 -62.07 9.20
N LEU A 129 -9.99 -61.22 9.96
CA LEU A 129 -11.27 -61.60 10.58
C LEU A 129 -12.37 -61.86 9.54
N ALA A 130 -12.44 -61.03 8.49
CA ALA A 130 -13.38 -61.23 7.38
C ALA A 130 -13.12 -62.55 6.62
N GLU A 131 -11.84 -62.88 6.39
CA GLU A 131 -11.44 -64.15 5.76
C GLU A 131 -11.79 -65.37 6.64
N GLN A 132 -11.57 -65.30 7.96
CA GLN A 132 -11.96 -66.36 8.90
C GLN A 132 -13.48 -66.57 8.96
N LEU A 133 -14.26 -65.50 9.04
CA LEU A 133 -15.74 -65.60 9.06
C LEU A 133 -16.28 -66.18 7.75
N ARG A 134 -15.70 -65.80 6.60
CA ARG A 134 -16.07 -66.38 5.29
C ARG A 134 -15.75 -67.86 5.22
N GLY A 135 -14.62 -68.30 5.79
CA GLY A 135 -14.26 -69.71 5.89
C GLY A 135 -15.19 -70.53 6.79
N LEU A 136 -15.73 -69.92 7.85
CA LEU A 136 -16.69 -70.56 8.77
C LEU A 136 -18.12 -70.61 8.22
N LEU A 137 -18.51 -69.66 7.36
CA LEU A 137 -19.84 -69.60 6.73
C LEU A 137 -19.92 -70.32 5.37
N GLY A 138 -18.78 -70.65 4.77
CA GLY A 138 -18.65 -71.22 3.42
C GLY A 138 -18.27 -72.70 3.35
N GLY A 139 -18.30 -73.42 4.47
CA GLY A 139 -18.13 -74.89 4.55
C GLY A 139 -19.35 -75.54 5.18
#